data_AF-A0A9X2NBW6-F1
#
_entry.id   AF-A0A9X2NBW6-F1
#
_cell.length_a   1.000
_cell.length_b   1.000
_cell.length_c   1.000
_cell.angle_alpha   90.00
_cell.angle_beta   90.00
_cell.angle_gamma   90.00
#
_symmetry.space_group_name_H-M   'P 1'
#
loop_
_entity.id
_entity.type
_entity.pdbx_description
1 polymer ?
#
loop_
_entity_poly.entity_id
_entity_poly.type
_entity_poly.pdbx_seq_one_letter_code
_entity_poly.pdbx_strand_id
1 'polypeptide(L)' 'MSNPFEDENGTFLVLVNAENQHSLWPSTVDVPAGWRTVHGEDTRAACLEYVEQHWTDLRPASLVAAMR' A
#
# COMPACT_ATOMS: atom_id res chain seq x y z
N MET A 1 12.70 6.87 -18.67
CA MET A 1 11.26 6.62 -18.45
C MET A 1 11.10 6.46 -16.95
N SER A 2 10.54 7.45 -16.25
CA SER A 2 10.21 7.29 -14.83
C SER A 2 9.05 6.31 -14.71
N ASN A 3 9.23 5.28 -13.90
CA ASN A 3 8.14 4.38 -13.54
C ASN A 3 7.19 5.15 -12.62
N PRO A 4 5.88 5.27 -12.92
CA PRO A 4 4.93 6.02 -12.09
C PRO A 4 4.82 5.48 -10.66
N PHE A 5 5.25 4.24 -10.42
CA PHE A 5 5.32 3.61 -9.10
C PHE A 5 6.57 4.03 -8.29
N GLU A 6 7.57 4.62 -8.92
CA GLU A 6 8.84 5.04 -8.32
C GLU A 6 8.98 6.57 -8.28
N ASP A 7 7.93 7.31 -8.64
CA ASP A 7 7.94 8.77 -8.60
C ASP A 7 7.83 9.27 -7.16
N GLU A 8 8.95 9.69 -6.57
CA GLU A 8 8.97 10.19 -5.18
C GLU A 8 8.17 11.48 -4.98
N ASN A 9 7.90 12.23 -6.06
CA ASN A 9 7.10 13.46 -6.02
C ASN A 9 5.64 13.23 -6.45
N GLY A 10 5.28 11.98 -6.78
CA GLY A 10 3.95 11.58 -7.21
C GLY A 10 2.98 11.44 -6.03
N THR A 11 1.69 11.55 -6.33
CA THR A 11 0.63 11.19 -5.38
C THR A 11 0.27 9.71 -5.50
N PHE A 12 0.08 9.08 -4.35
CA PHE A 12 -0.25 7.68 -4.22
C PHE A 12 -1.51 7.51 -3.36
N LEU A 13 -2.12 6.35 -3.51
CA LEU A 13 -3.27 5.87 -2.79
C LEU A 13 -2.85 4.60 -2.05
N VAL A 14 -3.46 4.34 -0.90
CA VAL A 14 -3.40 3.02 -0.28
C VAL A 14 -4.70 2.31 -0.60
N LEU A 15 -4.57 1.21 -1.33
CA LEU A 15 -5.67 0.32 -1.65
C LEU A 15 -5.63 -0.88 -0.71
N VAL A 16 -6.81 -1.42 -0.42
CA VAL A 16 -6.94 -2.74 0.21
C VAL A 16 -7.88 -3.61 -0.61
N ASN A 17 -7.57 -4.89 -0.70
CA ASN A 17 -8.48 -5.86 -1.32
C ASN A 17 -9.39 -6.54 -0.28
N ALA A 18 -10.25 -7.45 -0.75
CA ALA A 18 -11.11 -8.25 0.11
C ALA A 18 -10.34 -9.18 1.07
N GLU A 19 -9.08 -9.50 0.76
CA GLU A 19 -8.18 -10.33 1.57
C GLU A 19 -7.36 -9.48 2.58
N ASN A 20 -7.70 -8.19 2.74
CA ASN A 20 -7.03 -7.25 3.63
C ASN A 20 -5.56 -6.99 3.29
N GLN A 21 -5.14 -7.25 2.05
CA GLN A 21 -3.81 -6.93 1.55
C GLN A 21 -3.74 -5.47 1.15
N HIS A 22 -2.72 -4.76 1.62
CA HIS A 22 -2.51 -3.36 1.31
C HIS A 22 -1.59 -3.22 0.09
N SER A 23 -1.92 -2.31 -0.82
CA SER A 23 -1.10 -2.00 -2.00
C SER A 23 -0.98 -0.50 -2.17
N LEU A 24 0.24 -0.04 -2.46
CA LEU A 24 0.49 1.34 -2.84
C LEU A 24 0.20 1.50 -4.34
N TRP A 25 -0.69 2.42 -4.68
CA TRP A 25 -1.17 2.59 -6.04
C TRP A 25 -1.04 4.06 -6.48
N PRO A 26 -0.49 4.38 -7.67
CA PRO A 26 -0.40 5.76 -8.14
C PRO A 26 -1.80 6.34 -8.35
N SER A 27 -2.03 7.58 -7.92
CA SER A 27 -3.32 8.28 -8.13
C SER A 27 -3.66 8.48 -9.61
N THR A 28 -2.63 8.50 -10.46
CA THR A 28 -2.73 8.69 -11.91
C THR A 28 -3.18 7.43 -12.66
N VAL A 29 -3.31 6.30 -11.97
CA VAL A 29 -3.73 5.01 -12.53
C VAL A 29 -5.08 4.61 -11.96
N ASP A 30 -6.03 4.25 -12.82
CA ASP A 30 -7.34 3.78 -12.40
C ASP A 30 -7.24 2.58 -11.44
N VAL A 31 -8.08 2.60 -10.41
CA VAL A 31 -8.12 1.56 -9.38
C VAL A 31 -8.77 0.30 -9.97
N PRO A 32 -8.11 -0.86 -9.92
CA PRO A 32 -8.68 -2.11 -10.43
C PRO A 32 -9.89 -2.55 -9.61
N ALA A 33 -10.85 -3.20 -10.29
CA ALA A 33 -12.03 -3.75 -9.63
C ALA A 33 -11.64 -4.74 -8.52
N GLY A 34 -12.35 -4.70 -7.38
CA GLY A 34 -12.07 -5.54 -6.21
C GLY A 34 -11.07 -4.93 -5.22
N TRP A 35 -10.48 -3.78 -5.54
CA TRP A 35 -9.70 -2.97 -4.61
C TRP A 35 -10.51 -1.77 -4.17
N ARG A 36 -10.33 -1.37 -2.90
CA ARG A 36 -10.94 -0.16 -2.33
C ARG A 36 -9.86 0.75 -1.77
N THR A 37 -10.01 2.03 -2.00
CA THR A 37 -9.15 3.05 -1.42
C THR A 37 -9.42 3.18 0.08
N VAL A 38 -8.39 2.95 0.90
CA VAL A 38 -8.44 3.14 2.37
C VAL A 38 -7.70 4.39 2.81
N HIS A 39 -6.76 4.87 2.00
CA HIS A 39 -6.09 6.15 2.17
C HIS A 39 -6.16 6.94 0.86
N GLY A 40 -6.55 8.21 0.95
CA GLY A 40 -6.68 9.11 -0.19
C GLY A 40 -5.33 9.48 -0.82
N GLU A 41 -5.37 10.42 -1.77
CA GLU A 41 -4.17 10.85 -2.50
C GLU A 41 -3.21 11.60 -1.58
N ASP A 42 -2.06 11.00 -1.29
CA ASP A 42 -1.01 11.61 -0.48
C ASP A 42 0.37 11.30 -1.05
N THR A 43 1.41 11.88 -0.46
CA THR A 43 2.80 11.58 -0.75
C THR A 43 3.11 10.12 -0.49
N ARG A 44 4.11 9.59 -1.21
CA ARG A 44 4.61 8.23 -1.01
C ARG A 44 4.97 7.93 0.45
N ALA A 45 5.60 8.89 1.13
CA ALA A 45 6.00 8.75 2.52
C ALA A 45 4.79 8.63 3.46
N ALA A 46 3.77 9.49 3.30
CA ALA A 46 2.55 9.43 4.10
C ALA A 46 1.75 8.13 3.87
N CYS A 47 1.65 7.68 2.62
CA CYS A 47 1.00 6.41 2.30
C CYS A 47 1.74 5.21 2.90
N LEU A 48 3.09 5.21 2.87
CA LEU A 48 3.90 4.18 3.53
C LEU A 48 3.68 4.20 5.05
N GLU A 49 3.68 5.38 5.66
CA GLU A 49 3.43 5.53 7.09
C GLU A 49 2.03 5.04 7.48
N TYR A 50 1.01 5.32 6.65
CA TYR A 50 -0.34 4.78 6.83
C TYR A 50 -0.33 3.25 6.77
N VAL A 51 0.35 2.66 5.77
CA VAL A 51 0.48 1.21 5.66
C VAL A 51 1.21 0.64 6.88
N GLU A 52 2.29 1.24 7.37
CA GLU A 52 3.01 0.79 8.56
C GLU A 52 2.15 0.86 9.84
N GLN A 53 1.33 1.90 9.98
CA GLN A 53 0.43 2.09 11.13
C GLN A 53 -0.81 1.19 11.08
N HIS A 54 -1.38 0.95 9.89
CA HIS A 54 -2.63 0.21 9.71
C HIS A 54 -2.42 -1.26 9.39
N TRP A 55 -1.30 -1.62 8.78
CA TRP A 55 -0.86 -3.00 8.57
C TRP A 55 0.03 -3.44 9.74
N THR A 56 -0.53 -3.38 10.95
CA THR A 56 0.21 -3.64 12.21
C THR A 56 0.67 -5.08 12.42
N ASP A 57 0.28 -6.01 11.54
CA ASP A 57 0.82 -7.37 11.48
C ASP A 57 1.58 -7.58 10.16
N LEU A 58 2.77 -6.97 10.08
CA LEU A 58 3.72 -7.06 8.97
C LEU A 58 4.54 -8.36 8.97
N ARG A 59 4.19 -9.33 9.81
CA ARG A 59 4.86 -10.62 9.80
C ARG A 59 4.27 -11.44 8.65
N PRO A 60 5.08 -11.99 7.72
CA PRO A 60 4.64 -13.15 6.98
C PRO A 60 4.22 -14.19 8.02
N ALA A 61 3.04 -14.81 7.89
CA ALA A 61 2.62 -15.88 8.83
C ALA A 61 3.73 -16.96 9.00
N SER A 62 4.58 -17.14 7.99
CA SER A 62 5.76 -18.01 8.01
C SER A 62 6.95 -17.54 8.87
N LEU A 63 7.18 -16.23 9.04
CA LEU A 63 8.32 -15.72 9.84
C LEU A 63 8.01 -15.73 11.35
N VAL A 64 6.73 -15.59 11.71
CA VAL A 64 6.27 -15.75 13.12
C VAL A 64 6.50 -17.17 13.63
N ALA A 65 6.32 -18.17 12.76
CA ALA A 65 6.48 -19.58 13.13
C ALA A 65 7.95 -20.01 13.26
N ALA A 66 8.90 -19.30 12.63
CA ALA A 66 10.31 -19.67 12.58
C ALA A 66 11.16 -19.13 13.76
N MET A 67 10.57 -18.31 14.64
CA MET A 67 11.23 -17.79 15.86
C MET A 67 10.83 -18.55 17.14
N ARG A 68 10.34 -19.80 17.04
CA ARG A 68 10.08 -20.67 18.20
C ARG A 68 11.10 -21.79 18.34
#